data_AF-A0A355RIA3-F1
#
_entry.id   AF-A0A355RIA3-F1
#
_cell.length_a   1.000
_cell.length_b   1.000
_cell.length_c   1.000
_cell.angle_alpha   90.00
_cell.angle_beta   90.00
_cell.angle_gamma   90.00
#
_symmetry.space_group_name_H-M   'P 1'
#
loop_
_entity.id
_entity.type
_entity.pdbx_description
1 polymer ?
#
loop_
_entity_poly.entity_id
_entity_poly.type
_entity_poly.pdbx_seq_one_letter_code
_entity_poly.pdbx_strand_id
1 'polypeptide(L)' 'MATVAQIWRYPIKSHGREALQSVPLSADKTLPWDRHWAVAHENSTAD' A
#
# COMPACT_ATOMS: atom_id res chain seq x y z
N MET A 1 3.98 20.99 -17.39
CA MET A 1 2.98 20.31 -16.52
C MET A 1 3.43 18.87 -16.33
N ALA A 2 3.27 18.31 -15.13
CA ALA A 2 3.57 16.91 -14.86
C ALA A 2 2.27 16.11 -14.75
N THR A 3 2.30 14.86 -15.23
CA THR A 3 1.19 13.90 -15.11
C THR A 3 1.66 12.70 -14.30
N VAL A 4 0.76 12.11 -13.51
CA VAL A 4 1.05 10.85 -12.80
C VAL A 4 1.18 9.74 -13.84
N ALA A 5 2.35 9.09 -13.90
CA ALA A 5 2.59 8.01 -14.85
C ALA A 5 1.89 6.71 -14.43
N GLN A 6 2.00 6.35 -13.15
CA GLN A 6 1.47 5.10 -12.59
C GLN A 6 1.14 5.28 -11.11
N ILE A 7 0.18 4.50 -10.62
CA ILE A 7 -0.12 4.35 -9.19
C ILE A 7 0.03 2.87 -8.86
N TRP A 8 0.83 2.57 -7.85
CA TRP A 8 1.05 1.21 -7.36
C TRP A 8 0.64 1.12 -5.89
N ARG A 9 -0.08 0.06 -5.54
CA ARG A 9 -0.37 -0.31 -4.16
C ARG A 9 0.33 -1.62 -3.80
N TYR A 10 0.81 -1.71 -2.56
CA TYR A 10 1.47 -2.90 -2.03
C TYR A 10 0.62 -3.45 -0.88
N PRO A 11 -0.40 -4.28 -1.14
CA PRO A 11 -1.37 -4.63 -0.09
C PRO A 11 -0.73 -5.36 1.10
N ILE A 12 0.27 -6.21 0.81
CA ILE A 12 1.06 -6.92 1.80
C ILE A 12 2.48 -6.34 1.81
N LYS A 13 2.99 -6.02 2.99
CA LYS A 13 4.34 -5.49 3.18
C LYS A 13 5.38 -6.41 2.51
N SER A 14 6.15 -5.84 1.59
CA SER A 14 7.21 -6.51 0.83
C SER A 14 6.76 -7.65 -0.12
N HIS A 15 5.46 -7.79 -0.40
CA HIS A 15 4.93 -8.88 -1.23
C HIS A 15 4.00 -8.36 -2.33
N GLY A 16 4.41 -8.55 -3.58
CA GLY A 16 3.62 -8.20 -4.76
C GLY A 16 3.29 -6.71 -4.87
N ARG A 17 2.52 -6.35 -5.90
CA ARG A 17 1.93 -5.02 -6.09
C ARG A 17 0.78 -5.09 -7.08
N GLU A 18 -0.13 -4.13 -7.00
CA GLU A 18 -1.19 -3.95 -7.98
C GLU A 18 -1.16 -2.55 -8.57
N ALA A 19 -1.45 -2.45 -9.87
CA ALA A 19 -1.59 -1.17 -10.55
C ALA A 19 -2.99 -0.62 -10.26
N LEU A 20 -3.09 0.65 -9.89
CA LEU A 20 -4.35 1.35 -9.72
C LEU A 20 -4.53 2.36 -10.85
N GLN A 21 -5.75 2.43 -11.40
CA GLN A 21 -6.13 3.46 -12.36
C GLN A 21 -6.47 4.79 -11.68
N SER A 22 -7.09 4.72 -10.50
CA SER A 22 -7.41 5.87 -9.66
C SER A 22 -7.60 5.43 -8.20
N VAL A 23 -7.54 6.37 -7.27
CA VAL A 23 -7.68 6.11 -5.84
C VAL A 23 -8.14 7.38 -5.10
N PRO A 24 -9.07 7.30 -4.14
CA PRO A 24 -9.41 8.45 -3.30
C PRO A 24 -8.26 8.74 -2.33
N LEU A 25 -7.94 10.02 -2.16
CA LEU A 25 -6.97 10.52 -1.19
C LEU A 25 -7.67 11.41 -0.17
N SER A 26 -7.18 11.37 1.06
CA SER A 26 -7.65 12.24 2.15
C SER A 26 -6.42 12.78 2.88
N ALA A 27 -6.51 14.02 3.35
CA ALA A 27 -5.43 14.63 4.12
C ALA A 27 -5.07 13.73 5.31
N ASP A 28 -3.77 13.64 5.59
CA ASP A 28 -3.19 12.90 6.71
C ASP A 28 -3.51 11.39 6.71
N LYS A 29 -3.87 10.82 5.56
CA LYS A 29 -4.07 9.37 5.36
C LYS A 29 -3.10 8.81 4.33
N THR A 30 -2.72 7.55 4.53
CA THR A 30 -2.01 6.77 3.51
C THR A 30 -2.98 6.34 2.41
N LEU A 31 -2.41 5.87 1.29
CA LEU A 31 -3.17 5.25 0.23
C LEU A 31 -4.05 4.11 0.80
N PRO A 32 -5.37 4.09 0.54
CA PRO A 32 -6.25 3.05 1.04
C PRO A 32 -5.72 1.65 0.69
N TRP A 33 -5.59 0.81 1.72
CA TRP A 33 -5.06 -0.56 1.65
C TRP A 33 -3.55 -0.69 1.34
N ASP A 34 -2.77 0.40 1.35
CA ASP A 34 -1.32 0.28 1.19
C ASP A 34 -0.66 -0.29 2.44
N ARG A 35 0.11 -1.37 2.25
CA ARG A 35 0.82 -2.15 3.28
C ARG A 35 -0.07 -2.49 4.47
N HIS A 36 -1.36 -2.72 4.20
CA HIS A 36 -2.35 -2.98 5.22
C HIS A 36 -2.10 -4.30 5.96
N TRP A 37 -1.49 -5.27 5.26
CA TRP A 37 -1.11 -6.55 5.84
C TRP A 37 0.42 -6.70 5.88
N ALA A 38 0.87 -7.59 6.76
CA ALA A 38 2.24 -8.09 6.78
C ALA A 38 2.21 -9.58 7.17
N VAL A 39 3.20 -10.33 6.71
CA VAL A 39 3.42 -11.70 7.19
C VAL A 39 4.20 -11.59 8.51
N ALA A 40 3.61 -12.10 9.59
CA ALA A 40 4.29 -12.22 10.88
C ALA A 40 5.09 -13.52 10.92
N HIS A 41 6.34 -13.44 11.36
CA HIS A 41 7.14 -14.61 11.71
C HIS A 41 6.83 -15.06 13.15
N GLU A 42 7.20 -16.29 13.51
CA GLU A 42 6.99 -16.85 14.86
C GLU A 42 7.59 -16.01 15.99
N ASN A 43 8.67 -15.27 15.71
CA ASN A 43 9.33 -14.37 16.65
C ASN A 43 8.82 -12.92 16.59
N SER A 44 7.74 -12.65 15.85
CA SER A 44 7.15 -11.32 15.75
C SER A 44 6.43 -10.95 17.04
N THR A 45 6.53 -9.68 17.45
CA THR A 45 5.74 -9.10 18.57
C THR A 45 4.56 -8.27 18.07
N ALA A 46 4.26 -8.32 16.77
CA ALA A 46 3.06 -7.69 16.21
C ALA A 46 1.86 -8.61 16.47
N ASP A 47 0.88 -8.11 17.23
CA ASP A 47 -0.42 -8.73 17.52
C ASP A 47 -1.49 -8.32 16.51
#